data_AF-A7ETV0-F1
#
_entry.id   AF-A7ETV0-F1
#
_cell.length_a   1.000
_cell.length_b   1.000
_cell.length_c   1.000
_cell.angle_alpha   90.00
_cell.angle_beta   90.00
_cell.angle_gamma   90.00
#
_symmetry.space_group_name_H-M   'P 1'
#
loop_
_entity.id
_entity.type
_entity.pdbx_description
1 polymer ?
#
loop_
_entity_poly.entity_id
_entity_poly.type
_entity_poly.pdbx_seq_one_letter_code
_entity_poly.pdbx_strand_id
1 'polypeptide(L)'
;MLVMSAHHNFISAVAVFIGGAQAIPGWNFAVYGSLGEAYTIRRYRGIVWHQFLRRDLIGWASIMSSNIFRIPQTSKYNKFAMLYLVFFISACMHAMIYLPAKIRISGCGISHIFQWYSLSPCAIIAEEIAQKLGKRVLRHHGWRTDSKWCYWFGYLWVWGFFSWSLPKSVFPKDDCVF
;
A
#
# COMPACT_ATOMS: atom_id res chain seq x y z
N MET A 1 3.38 -7.51 12.21
CA MET A 1 3.06 -8.50 11.15
C MET A 1 2.79 -9.88 11.73
N LEU A 2 3.75 -10.52 12.41
CA LEU A 2 3.58 -11.89 12.95
C LEU A 2 2.35 -12.05 13.86
N VAL A 3 2.13 -11.11 14.78
CA VAL A 3 0.95 -11.12 15.67
C VAL A 3 -0.36 -11.04 14.87
N MET A 4 -0.48 -10.09 13.94
CA MET A 4 -1.69 -9.94 13.11
C MET A 4 -1.92 -11.14 12.19
N SER A 5 -0.86 -11.74 11.63
CA SER A 5 -0.95 -12.99 10.87
C SER A 5 -1.42 -14.15 11.73
N ALA A 6 -0.93 -14.26 12.96
CA ALA A 6 -1.34 -15.31 13.90
C ALA A 6 -2.82 -15.19 14.28
N HIS A 7 -3.30 -13.97 14.54
CA HIS A 7 -4.71 -13.71 14.83
C HIS A 7 -5.60 -14.07 13.63
N HIS A 8 -5.20 -13.67 12.43
CA HIS A 8 -5.95 -14.02 11.22
C HIS A 8 -5.95 -15.52 10.97
N ASN A 9 -4.82 -16.21 11.13
CA ASN A 9 -4.75 -17.67 10.97
C ASN A 9 -5.64 -18.38 11.99
N PHE A 10 -5.68 -17.89 13.22
CA PHE A 10 -6.57 -18.42 14.26
C PHE A 10 -8.05 -18.22 13.90
N ILE A 11 -8.45 -17.02 13.48
CA ILE A 11 -9.82 -16.72 13.05
C ILE A 11 -10.21 -17.57 11.83
N SER A 12 -9.31 -17.70 10.85
CA SER A 12 -9.52 -18.53 9.66
C SER A 12 -9.64 -20.01 10.03
N ALA A 13 -8.83 -20.51 10.96
CA ALA A 13 -8.97 -21.88 11.48
C ALA A 13 -10.35 -22.08 12.12
N VAL A 14 -10.76 -21.19 13.04
CA VAL A 14 -12.08 -21.24 13.68
C VAL A 14 -13.22 -21.18 12.65
N ALA A 15 -13.12 -20.32 11.64
CA ALA A 15 -14.12 -20.19 10.57
C ALA A 15 -14.23 -21.45 9.68
N VAL A 16 -13.11 -22.15 9.45
CA VAL A 16 -13.09 -23.44 8.75
C VAL A 16 -13.68 -24.55 9.63
N PHE A 17 -13.38 -24.56 10.94
CA PHE A 17 -13.92 -25.52 11.89
C PHE A 17 -15.44 -25.38 12.09
N ILE A 18 -15.98 -24.16 12.03
CA ILE A 18 -17.44 -23.89 12.12
C ILE A 18 -18.17 -24.24 10.80
N GLY A 19 -17.45 -24.63 9.74
CA GLY A 19 -18.03 -25.14 8.49
C GLY A 19 -18.49 -24.07 7.49
N GLY A 20 -18.40 -22.78 7.83
CA GLY A 20 -18.82 -21.69 6.94
C GLY A 20 -17.81 -21.30 5.86
N ALA A 21 -16.51 -21.51 6.11
CA ALA A 21 -15.44 -20.98 5.25
C ALA A 21 -14.91 -21.97 4.20
N GLN A 22 -15.35 -23.24 4.19
CA GLN A 22 -14.87 -24.24 3.22
C GLN A 22 -15.35 -23.96 1.78
N ALA A 23 -16.28 -23.02 1.57
CA ALA A 23 -16.97 -22.84 0.30
C ALA A 23 -16.59 -21.59 -0.52
N ILE A 24 -15.71 -20.70 -0.04
CA ILE A 24 -15.37 -19.46 -0.76
C ILE A 24 -13.95 -19.57 -1.36
N PRO A 25 -13.82 -19.76 -2.69
CA PRO A 25 -12.52 -19.73 -3.36
C PRO A 25 -11.78 -18.42 -3.07
N GLY A 26 -10.69 -18.52 -2.31
CA GLY A 26 -9.85 -17.39 -1.94
C GLY A 26 -10.03 -16.85 -0.52
N TRP A 27 -10.91 -17.38 0.33
CA TRP A 27 -11.06 -16.86 1.71
C TRP A 27 -9.76 -16.86 2.54
N ASN A 28 -8.86 -17.83 2.29
CA ASN A 28 -7.56 -17.94 2.96
C ASN A 28 -6.49 -17.01 2.35
N PHE A 29 -6.70 -15.69 2.36
CA PHE A 29 -5.65 -14.75 1.97
C PHE A 29 -4.64 -14.57 3.09
N ALA A 30 -3.36 -14.77 2.78
CA ALA A 30 -2.30 -14.34 3.68
C ALA A 30 -2.41 -12.83 3.92
N VAL A 31 -2.55 -12.41 5.18
CA VAL A 31 -2.67 -10.98 5.54
C VAL A 31 -1.46 -10.18 5.04
N TYR A 32 -0.29 -10.82 5.05
CA TYR A 32 0.97 -10.28 4.58
C TYR A 32 1.66 -11.27 3.64
N GLY A 33 2.32 -10.75 2.61
CA GLY A 33 3.20 -11.53 1.74
C GLY A 33 4.62 -11.65 2.31
N SER A 34 5.51 -12.29 1.54
CA SER A 34 6.92 -12.41 1.90
C SER A 34 7.64 -11.06 1.88
N LEU A 35 8.39 -10.75 2.94
CA LEU A 35 9.31 -9.60 2.96
C LEU A 35 10.41 -9.70 1.89
N GLY A 36 10.71 -10.91 1.39
CA GLY A 36 11.63 -11.13 0.26
C GLY A 36 11.13 -10.56 -1.07
N GLU A 37 9.91 -10.04 -1.11
CA GLU A 37 9.34 -9.34 -2.27
C GLU A 37 9.33 -7.82 -2.08
N ALA A 38 9.83 -7.30 -0.95
CA ALA A 38 9.79 -5.89 -0.57
C ALA A 38 10.93 -5.04 -1.15
N TYR A 39 11.42 -5.36 -2.35
CA TYR A 39 12.50 -4.60 -2.99
C TYR A 39 11.99 -3.41 -3.84
N THR A 40 10.68 -3.19 -3.88
CA THR A 40 10.07 -1.97 -4.42
C THR A 40 8.87 -1.55 -3.56
N ILE A 41 8.58 -0.24 -3.48
CA ILE A 41 7.46 0.30 -2.71
C ILE A 41 6.14 -0.25 -3.28
N ARG A 42 6.07 -0.39 -4.62
CA ARG A 42 4.92 -0.99 -5.30
C ARG A 42 4.67 -2.44 -4.87
N ARG A 43 5.73 -3.26 -4.79
CA ARG A 43 5.60 -4.66 -4.33
C ARG A 43 5.29 -4.72 -2.85
N TYR A 44 5.92 -3.88 -2.03
CA TYR A 44 5.60 -3.83 -0.61
C TYR A 44 4.12 -3.53 -0.39
N ARG A 45 3.57 -2.47 -1.01
CA ARG A 45 2.16 -2.10 -0.85
C ARG A 45 1.17 -3.06 -1.52
N GLY A 46 1.57 -3.73 -2.61
CA GLY A 46 0.69 -4.60 -3.40
C GLY A 46 0.76 -6.09 -3.09
N ILE A 47 1.86 -6.55 -2.50
CA ILE A 47 2.15 -7.97 -2.23
C ILE A 47 2.43 -8.17 -0.74
N VAL A 48 3.18 -7.29 -0.08
CA VAL A 48 3.62 -7.53 1.30
C VAL A 48 2.59 -7.02 2.32
N TRP A 49 1.98 -5.88 2.07
CA TRP A 49 1.11 -5.18 3.02
C TRP A 49 -0.39 -5.42 2.75
N HIS A 50 -1.13 -5.86 3.77
CA HIS A 50 -2.60 -6.03 3.80
C HIS A 50 -3.21 -6.56 2.48
N GLN A 51 -2.85 -7.77 2.06
CA GLN A 51 -3.32 -8.31 0.78
C GLN A 51 -4.84 -8.45 0.70
N PHE A 52 -5.51 -8.74 1.83
CA PHE A 52 -6.96 -8.90 1.89
C PHE A 52 -7.72 -7.62 1.47
N LEU A 53 -7.23 -6.44 1.86
CA LEU A 53 -7.85 -5.15 1.50
C LEU A 53 -7.65 -4.79 0.02
N ARG A 54 -6.69 -5.41 -0.66
CA ARG A 54 -6.33 -5.03 -2.02
C ARG A 54 -7.49 -5.19 -2.99
N ARG A 55 -8.24 -6.30 -2.89
CA ARG A 55 -9.37 -6.59 -3.78
C ARG A 55 -10.48 -5.57 -3.59
N ASP A 56 -10.82 -5.28 -2.35
CA ASP A 56 -11.88 -4.33 -2.01
C ASP A 56 -11.50 -2.92 -2.46
N LEU A 57 -10.28 -2.46 -2.14
CA LEU A 57 -9.80 -1.13 -2.53
C LEU A 57 -9.78 -0.95 -4.06
N ILE A 58 -9.36 -1.98 -4.81
CA ILE A 58 -9.38 -1.94 -6.28
C ILE A 58 -10.83 -1.92 -6.80
N GLY A 59 -11.72 -2.72 -6.21
CA GLY A 59 -13.13 -2.73 -6.57
C GLY A 59 -13.77 -1.35 -6.41
N TRP A 60 -13.61 -0.74 -5.23
CA TRP A 60 -14.10 0.62 -4.96
C TRP A 60 -13.45 1.66 -5.87
N ALA A 61 -12.14 1.61 -6.07
CA ALA A 61 -11.45 2.53 -6.97
C ALA A 61 -11.98 2.41 -8.41
N SER A 62 -12.19 1.18 -8.90
CA SER A 62 -12.73 0.92 -10.23
C SER A 62 -14.12 1.52 -10.40
N ILE A 63 -15.01 1.33 -9.42
CA ILE A 63 -16.36 1.92 -9.41
C ILE A 63 -16.28 3.44 -9.45
N MET A 64 -15.43 4.06 -8.62
CA MET A 64 -15.25 5.51 -8.63
C MET A 64 -14.73 6.00 -9.98
N SER A 65 -13.74 5.32 -10.55
CA SER A 65 -13.16 5.72 -11.82
C SER A 65 -14.10 5.57 -13.01
N SER A 66 -14.89 4.50 -13.07
CA SER A 66 -15.83 4.27 -14.17
C SER A 66 -17.10 5.11 -14.02
N ASN A 67 -17.65 5.22 -12.81
CA ASN A 67 -18.98 5.78 -12.62
C ASN A 67 -18.94 7.27 -12.25
N ILE A 68 -17.94 7.70 -11.49
CA ILE A 68 -17.80 9.11 -11.08
C ILE A 68 -16.95 9.86 -12.09
N PHE A 69 -15.75 9.37 -12.37
CA PHE A 69 -14.79 10.08 -13.23
C PHE A 69 -14.89 9.71 -14.71
N ARG A 70 -15.65 8.66 -15.05
CA ARG A 70 -15.86 8.16 -16.43
C ARG A 70 -14.56 7.96 -17.20
N ILE A 71 -13.49 7.53 -16.51
CA ILE A 71 -12.18 7.33 -17.12
C ILE A 71 -12.20 6.02 -17.92
N PRO A 72 -11.84 6.04 -19.22
CA PRO A 72 -11.78 4.83 -20.04
C PRO A 72 -10.74 3.85 -19.48
N GLN A 73 -11.12 2.59 -19.27
CA GLN A 73 -10.24 1.59 -18.65
C GLN A 73 -8.97 1.30 -19.48
N THR A 74 -9.05 1.49 -20.80
CA THR A 74 -7.95 1.30 -21.77
C THR A 74 -6.94 2.44 -21.77
N SER A 75 -7.23 3.54 -21.08
CA SER A 75 -6.38 4.72 -21.07
C SER A 75 -5.13 4.53 -20.22
N LYS A 76 -3.99 5.07 -20.67
CA LYS A 76 -2.76 5.15 -19.86
C LYS A 76 -2.98 5.93 -18.55
N TYR A 77 -3.93 6.87 -18.56
CA TYR A 77 -4.31 7.65 -17.39
C TYR A 77 -5.05 6.82 -16.34
N ASN A 78 -5.77 5.77 -16.75
CA ASN A 78 -6.48 4.88 -15.83
C ASN A 78 -5.52 4.24 -14.82
N LYS A 79 -4.29 3.87 -15.23
CA LYS A 79 -3.29 3.32 -14.32
C LYS A 79 -2.94 4.29 -13.19
N PHE A 80 -2.75 5.57 -13.50
CA PHE A 80 -2.43 6.58 -12.51
C PHE A 80 -3.64 6.93 -11.64
N ALA A 81 -4.81 7.08 -12.26
CA ALA A 81 -6.07 7.35 -11.55
C ALA A 81 -6.40 6.23 -10.55
N MET A 82 -6.31 4.96 -10.98
CA MET A 82 -6.47 3.79 -10.10
C MET A 82 -5.50 3.83 -8.92
N LEU A 83 -4.22 4.13 -9.18
CA LEU A 83 -3.22 4.20 -8.12
C LEU A 83 -3.62 5.25 -7.07
N TYR A 84 -3.94 6.47 -7.50
CA TYR A 84 -4.35 7.54 -6.58
C TYR A 84 -5.66 7.22 -5.86
N LEU A 85 -6.67 6.70 -6.55
CA LEU A 85 -7.97 6.37 -5.96
C LEU A 85 -7.86 5.27 -4.89
N VAL A 86 -7.07 4.22 -5.14
CA VAL A 86 -6.81 3.17 -4.15
C VAL A 86 -6.19 3.74 -2.87
N PHE A 87 -5.17 4.60 -3.00
CA PHE A 87 -4.53 5.23 -1.84
C PHE A 87 -5.46 6.24 -1.15
N PHE A 88 -6.29 6.95 -1.91
CA PHE A 88 -7.29 7.87 -1.37
C PHE A 88 -8.36 7.16 -0.55
N ILE A 89 -8.96 6.09 -1.07
CA ILE A 89 -9.95 5.28 -0.33
C ILE A 89 -9.30 4.71 0.93
N SER A 90 -8.06 4.21 0.83
CA SER A 90 -7.30 3.77 1.99
C SER A 90 -7.10 4.89 3.01
N ALA A 91 -6.80 6.13 2.59
CA ALA A 91 -6.66 7.27 3.49
C ALA A 91 -7.97 7.58 4.22
N CYS A 92 -9.10 7.58 3.50
CA CYS A 92 -10.43 7.79 4.09
C CYS A 92 -10.78 6.71 5.12
N MET A 93 -10.52 5.43 4.80
CA MET A 93 -10.72 4.33 5.75
C MET A 93 -9.91 4.51 7.02
N HIS A 94 -8.64 4.91 6.91
CA HIS A 94 -7.82 5.15 8.10
C HIS A 94 -8.32 6.38 8.86
N ALA A 95 -8.64 7.49 8.18
CA ALA A 95 -9.21 8.68 8.81
C ALA A 95 -10.48 8.38 9.62
N MET A 96 -11.39 7.55 9.09
CA MET A 96 -12.62 7.12 9.78
C MET A 96 -12.34 6.37 11.08
N ILE A 97 -11.26 5.59 11.16
CA ILE A 97 -10.85 4.90 12.39
C ILE A 97 -10.34 5.90 13.45
N TYR A 98 -9.71 7.00 13.02
CA TYR A 98 -9.19 8.03 13.94
C TYR A 98 -10.24 9.08 14.36
N LEU A 99 -11.36 9.19 13.62
CA LEU A 99 -12.45 10.14 13.91
C LEU A 99 -13.03 10.00 15.33
N PRO A 100 -13.36 8.79 15.83
CA PRO A 100 -13.83 8.61 17.21
C PRO A 100 -12.81 9.04 18.27
N ALA A 101 -11.51 8.83 18.02
CA ALA A 101 -10.44 9.28 18.92
C ALA A 101 -10.32 10.82 18.94
N LYS A 102 -10.58 11.48 17.81
CA LYS A 102 -10.60 12.95 17.68
C LYS A 102 -11.77 13.61 18.42
N ILE A 103 -12.93 12.96 18.50
CA ILE A 103 -14.07 13.48 19.30
C ILE A 103 -13.70 13.56 20.79
N ARG A 104 -12.78 12.69 21.25
CA ARG A 104 -12.30 12.65 22.64
C ARG A 104 -11.14 13.62 22.91
N ILE A 105 -10.39 14.02 21.87
CA ILE A 105 -9.23 14.91 21.95
C ILE A 105 -9.31 15.90 20.78
N SER A 106 -9.88 17.08 21.04
CA SER A 106 -10.08 18.16 20.07
C SER A 106 -8.73 18.74 19.62
N GLY A 107 -8.26 18.35 18.43
CA GLY A 107 -7.02 18.87 17.85
C GLY A 107 -6.25 17.89 16.96
N CYS A 108 -6.58 16.60 17.02
CA CYS A 108 -5.74 15.57 16.41
C CYS A 108 -5.79 15.56 14.86
N GLY A 109 -4.60 15.62 14.25
CA GLY A 109 -4.36 15.91 12.84
C GLY A 109 -4.59 14.75 11.86
N ILE A 110 -5.79 14.70 11.29
CA ILE A 110 -6.12 13.83 10.13
C ILE A 110 -5.25 14.18 8.90
N SER A 111 -4.71 15.40 8.83
CA SER A 111 -3.85 15.90 7.75
C SER A 111 -2.62 15.01 7.49
N HIS A 112 -1.92 14.57 8.53
CA HIS A 112 -0.71 13.73 8.40
C HIS A 112 -1.00 12.38 7.76
N ILE A 113 -2.19 11.81 8.04
CA ILE A 113 -2.67 10.57 7.42
C ILE A 113 -2.82 10.80 5.92
N PHE A 114 -3.58 11.82 5.50
CA PHE A 114 -3.77 12.10 4.08
C PHE A 114 -2.46 12.42 3.36
N GLN A 115 -1.53 13.13 4.00
CA GLN A 115 -0.19 13.39 3.45
C GLN A 115 0.60 12.09 3.24
N TRP A 116 0.56 11.18 4.22
CA TRP A 116 1.22 9.87 4.14
C TRP A 116 0.71 9.02 2.97
N TYR A 117 -0.61 8.90 2.87
CA TYR A 117 -1.24 8.12 1.81
C TYR A 117 -1.06 8.79 0.43
N SER A 118 -0.97 10.12 0.36
CA SER A 118 -0.68 10.86 -0.87
C SER A 118 0.79 10.76 -1.30
N LEU A 119 1.73 10.65 -0.35
CA LEU A 119 3.14 10.47 -0.65
C LEU A 119 3.43 9.07 -1.25
N SER A 120 2.66 8.07 -0.85
CA SER A 120 2.83 6.68 -1.30
C SER A 120 2.71 6.48 -2.83
N PRO A 121 1.67 6.97 -3.53
CA PRO A 121 1.58 6.88 -4.99
C PRO A 121 2.67 7.71 -5.68
N CYS A 122 3.04 8.88 -5.14
CA CYS A 122 4.16 9.69 -5.66
C CYS A 122 5.47 8.91 -5.63
N ALA A 123 5.78 8.25 -4.51
CA ALA A 123 6.98 7.44 -4.36
C ALA A 123 7.00 6.25 -5.33
N ILE A 124 5.85 5.61 -5.57
CA ILE A 124 5.71 4.53 -6.56
C ILE A 124 5.96 5.05 -7.99
N ILE A 125 5.43 6.23 -8.34
CA ILE A 125 5.65 6.82 -9.67
C ILE A 125 7.12 7.19 -9.86
N ALA A 126 7.74 7.83 -8.86
CA ALA A 126 9.16 8.18 -8.89
C ALA A 126 10.04 6.92 -9.04
N GLU A 127 9.72 5.85 -8.32
CA GLU A 127 10.36 4.55 -8.44
C GLU A 127 10.22 3.96 -9.85
N GLU A 128 9.03 3.99 -10.45
CA GLU A 128 8.81 3.52 -11.83
C GLU A 128 9.63 4.32 -12.85
N ILE A 129 9.76 5.64 -12.66
CA ILE A 129 10.58 6.51 -13.52
C ILE A 129 12.06 6.17 -13.36
N ALA A 130 12.56 6.06 -12.12
CA ALA A 130 13.95 5.72 -11.81
C ALA A 130 14.33 4.35 -12.42
N GLN A 131 13.46 3.35 -12.29
CA GLN A 131 13.69 2.03 -12.90
C GLN A 131 13.72 2.08 -14.43
N LYS A 132 12.85 2.88 -15.06
CA LYS A 132 12.84 3.05 -16.52
C LYS A 132 14.11 3.73 -17.01
N LEU A 133 14.54 4.80 -16.33
CA LEU A 133 15.74 5.55 -16.68
C LEU A 133 16.99 4.69 -16.45
N GLY A 134 17.10 4.02 -15.30
CA GLY A 134 18.18 3.10 -15.00
C GLY A 134 18.30 2.00 -16.07
N LYS A 135 17.20 1.32 -16.41
CA LYS A 135 17.20 0.31 -17.48
C LYS A 135 17.57 0.87 -18.86
N ARG A 136 17.30 2.14 -19.14
CA ARG A 136 17.72 2.80 -20.39
C ARG A 136 19.23 3.05 -20.37
N VAL A 137 19.79 3.55 -19.27
CA VAL A 137 21.23 3.82 -19.10
C VAL A 137 22.04 2.51 -19.13
N LEU A 138 21.62 1.49 -18.37
CA LEU A 138 22.28 0.18 -18.34
C LEU A 138 22.32 -0.46 -19.73
N ARG A 139 21.22 -0.37 -20.50
CA ARG A 139 21.20 -0.85 -21.89
C ARG A 139 22.11 -0.05 -22.82
N HIS A 140 22.17 1.27 -22.65
CA HIS A 140 23.06 2.13 -23.43
C HIS A 140 24.54 1.79 -23.19
N HIS A 141 24.91 1.35 -21.98
CA HIS A 141 26.26 0.89 -21.66
C HIS A 141 26.48 -0.62 -21.87
N GLY A 142 25.50 -1.35 -22.42
CA GLY A 142 25.61 -2.80 -22.68
C GLY A 142 25.60 -3.68 -21.43
N TRP A 143 25.21 -3.14 -20.27
CA TRP A 143 25.22 -3.87 -19.00
C TRP A 143 23.91 -4.65 -18.79
N ARG A 144 24.02 -5.85 -18.21
CA ARG A 144 22.85 -6.68 -17.89
C ARG A 144 22.01 -6.03 -16.78
N THR A 145 20.70 -5.93 -17.04
CA THR A 145 19.71 -5.37 -16.12
C THR A 145 19.33 -6.30 -14.96
N ASP A 146 19.78 -7.56 -14.96
CA ASP A 146 19.43 -8.58 -13.96
C ASP A 146 20.52 -8.79 -12.91
N SER A 147 21.19 -7.70 -12.55
CA SER A 147 22.24 -7.73 -11.55
C SER A 147 21.63 -7.85 -10.16
N LYS A 148 22.16 -8.73 -9.30
CA LYS A 148 21.73 -8.86 -7.89
C LYS A 148 21.80 -7.52 -7.14
N TRP A 149 22.69 -6.62 -7.57
CA TRP A 149 22.82 -5.26 -7.08
C TRP A 149 21.53 -4.43 -7.23
N CYS A 150 20.75 -4.64 -8.29
CA CYS A 150 19.47 -3.94 -8.49
C CYS A 150 18.45 -4.28 -7.39
N TYR A 151 18.44 -5.52 -6.90
CA TYR A 151 17.59 -5.92 -5.78
C TYR A 151 18.04 -5.28 -4.47
N TRP A 152 19.35 -5.26 -4.20
CA TRP A 152 19.92 -4.59 -3.02
C TRP A 152 19.60 -3.11 -2.96
N PHE A 153 19.79 -2.37 -4.05
CA PHE A 153 19.40 -0.96 -4.13
C PHE A 153 17.89 -0.77 -3.94
N GLY A 154 17.08 -1.69 -4.48
CA GLY A 154 15.64 -1.70 -4.26
C GLY A 154 15.27 -1.85 -2.78
N TYR A 155 15.88 -2.79 -2.07
CA TYR A 155 15.68 -2.94 -0.63
C TYR A 155 16.11 -1.68 0.13
N LEU A 156 17.31 -1.16 -0.13
CA LEU A 156 17.79 0.07 0.52
C LEU A 156 16.84 1.24 0.31
N TRP A 157 16.30 1.39 -0.91
CA TRP A 157 15.29 2.40 -1.22
C TRP A 157 14.01 2.21 -0.41
N VAL A 158 13.45 0.99 -0.39
CA VAL A 158 12.21 0.71 0.34
C VAL A 158 12.37 0.93 1.84
N TRP A 159 13.42 0.37 2.43
CA TRP A 159 13.71 0.54 3.85
C TRP A 159 13.99 2.00 4.19
N GLY A 160 14.83 2.69 3.40
CA GLY A 160 15.13 4.10 3.60
C GLY A 160 13.89 4.99 3.50
N PHE A 161 13.04 4.76 2.50
CA PHE A 161 11.75 5.45 2.38
C PHE A 161 10.91 5.23 3.63
N PHE A 162 10.66 3.97 4.02
CA PHE A 162 9.83 3.67 5.18
C PHE A 162 10.42 4.19 6.49
N SER A 163 11.73 4.10 6.71
CA SER A 163 12.40 4.63 7.91
C SER A 163 12.29 6.15 8.02
N TRP A 164 12.38 6.87 6.91
CA TRP A 164 12.21 8.34 6.91
C TRP A 164 10.76 8.75 7.13
N SER A 165 9.85 7.96 6.57
CA SER A 165 8.50 8.42 6.32
C SER A 165 7.55 7.86 7.41
N LEU A 166 7.66 6.59 7.84
CA LEU A 166 6.76 5.96 8.83
C LEU A 166 6.71 6.70 10.16
N PRO A 167 7.83 7.17 10.74
CA PRO A 167 7.79 7.88 12.01
C PRO A 167 6.87 9.09 11.97
N LYS A 168 6.75 9.76 10.81
CA LYS A 168 5.89 10.93 10.65
C LYS A 168 4.39 10.58 10.66
N SER A 169 4.05 9.34 10.27
CA SER A 169 2.67 8.85 10.32
C SER A 169 2.30 8.18 11.64
N VAL A 170 3.26 7.57 12.32
CA VAL A 170 3.04 6.79 13.56
C VAL A 170 3.21 7.66 14.80
N PHE A 171 4.20 8.56 14.79
CA PHE A 171 4.42 9.55 15.82
C PHE A 171 4.00 10.90 15.25
N PRO A 172 2.72 11.29 15.39
CA PRO A 172 2.37 12.69 15.17
C PRO A 172 3.26 13.51 16.10
N LYS A 173 4.18 14.27 15.52
CA LYS A 173 4.98 15.26 16.28
C LYS A 173 3.99 16.27 16.82
N ASP A 174 3.67 16.16 18.09
CA ASP A 174 3.21 17.23 18.98
C ASP A 174 2.22 18.27 18.42
N ASP A 175 1.33 17.94 17.48
CA ASP A 175 0.17 18.78 17.17
C ASP A 175 -0.95 18.59 18.23
N CYS A 176 -0.64 17.85 19.30
CA CYS A 176 -1.45 17.67 20.49
C CYS A 176 -0.74 18.30 21.71
N VAL A 177 -0.25 19.53 21.60
CA VAL A 177 0.07 20.30 22.81
C VAL A 177 -1.24 20.88 23.33
N PHE A 178 -1.53 20.57 24.59
CA PHE A 178 -2.64 21.08 25.40
C PHE A 178 -2.74 22.60 25.40
#